data_AF-A5GBQ5-F1
#
_entry.id   AF-A5GBQ5-F1
#
_cell.length_a   1.000
_cell.length_b   1.000
_cell.length_c   1.000
_cell.angle_alpha   90.00
_cell.angle_beta   90.00
_cell.angle_gamma   90.00
#
_symmetry.space_group_name_H-M   'P 1'
#
loop_
_entity.id
_entity.type
_entity.pdbx_description
1 polymer ?
#
loop_
_entity_poly.entity_id
_entity_poly.type
_entity_poly.pdbx_seq_one_letter_code
_entity_poly.pdbx_strand_id
1 'polypeptide(L)'
;MRLSEKELLERDAKRNIGEELLQAVRDIKAGRVGRVSTIDVSPLAAARLKIGLSQSEFAHLLGVSLRTLQEWEQGRRTPSGAAKSLITIAIKKPEVLKELLAA
;
A
#
# COMPACT_ATOMS: atom_id res chain seq x y z
N MET A 1 27.81 -21.52 1.67
CA MET A 1 28.07 -22.11 3.01
C MET A 1 27.56 -21.14 4.06
N ARG A 2 26.93 -21.62 5.13
CA ARG A 2 26.45 -20.76 6.22
C ARG A 2 27.64 -20.50 7.16
N LEU A 3 27.89 -19.23 7.50
CA LEU A 3 28.96 -18.86 8.43
C LEU A 3 28.69 -19.47 9.81
N SER A 4 29.74 -19.94 10.47
CA SER A 4 29.72 -20.33 11.88
C SER A 4 29.55 -19.09 12.77
N GLU A 5 29.16 -19.31 14.02
CA GLU A 5 28.95 -18.23 15.01
C GLU A 5 30.21 -17.39 15.23
N LYS A 6 31.38 -18.04 15.30
CA LYS A 6 32.67 -17.36 15.43
C LYS A 6 32.95 -16.43 14.24
N GLU A 7 32.69 -16.90 13.03
CA GLU A 7 32.89 -16.11 11.81
C GLU A 7 31.91 -14.94 11.71
N LEU A 8 30.68 -15.09 12.23
CA LEU A 8 29.71 -13.99 12.31
C LEU A 8 30.17 -12.90 13.28
N LEU A 9 30.67 -13.29 14.46
CA LEU A 9 31.19 -12.34 15.46
C LEU A 9 32.42 -11.60 14.94
N GLU A 10 33.35 -12.29 14.28
CA GLU A 10 34.53 -11.66 13.67
C GLU A 10 34.16 -10.70 12.53
N ARG A 11 33.13 -11.04 11.74
CA ARG A 11 32.59 -10.16 10.70
C ARG A 11 31.99 -8.91 11.33
N ASP A 12 31.08 -9.07 12.29
CA ASP A 12 30.33 -7.96 12.84
C ASP A 12 31.20 -7.03 13.71
N ALA A 13 32.26 -7.56 14.35
CA ALA A 13 33.26 -6.76 15.06
C ALA A 13 34.04 -5.79 14.15
N LYS A 14 34.13 -6.07 12.84
CA LYS A 14 34.83 -5.24 11.85
C LYS A 14 33.90 -4.29 11.11
N ARG A 15 32.59 -4.34 11.35
CA ARG A 15 31.59 -3.54 10.62
C ARG A 15 31.29 -2.22 11.31
N ASN A 16 31.19 -1.18 10.50
CA ASN A 16 30.66 0.11 10.94
C ASN A 16 29.22 0.25 10.46
N ILE A 17 28.28 -0.24 11.27
CA ILE A 17 26.85 -0.24 10.93
C ILE A 17 26.33 1.18 10.69
N GLY A 18 26.83 2.19 11.41
CA GLY A 18 26.42 3.57 11.21
C GLY A 18 26.78 4.10 9.82
N GLU A 19 27.99 3.80 9.35
CA GLU A 19 28.44 4.19 8.02
C GLU A 19 27.69 3.43 6.91
N GLU A 20 27.44 2.14 7.10
CA GLU A 20 26.64 1.33 6.18
C GLU A 20 25.20 1.87 6.04
N LEU A 21 24.56 2.26 7.14
CA LEU A 21 23.22 2.86 7.13
C LEU A 21 23.22 4.21 6.41
N LEU A 22 24.21 5.06 6.68
CA LEU A 22 24.36 6.34 5.98
C LEU A 22 24.56 6.14 4.48
N GLN A 23 25.35 5.13 4.10
CA GLN A 23 25.56 4.79 2.70
C GLN A 23 24.27 4.32 2.03
N ALA A 24 23.48 3.46 2.70
CA ALA A 24 22.19 3.02 2.19
C ALA A 24 21.22 4.20 1.94
N VAL A 25 21.17 5.18 2.85
CA VAL A 25 20.35 6.39 2.65
C VAL A 25 20.84 7.21 1.45
N ARG A 26 22.15 7.35 1.26
CA ARG A 26 22.74 8.03 0.09
C ARG A 26 22.41 7.30 -1.20
N ASP A 27 22.46 5.97 -1.20
CA ASP A 27 22.11 5.13 -2.35
C ASP A 27 20.64 5.30 -2.73
N ILE A 28 19.73 5.27 -1.74
CA ILE A 28 18.30 5.55 -1.96
C ILE A 28 18.08 6.94 -2.56
N LYS A 29 18.72 7.98 -1.98
CA LYS A 29 18.62 9.36 -2.49
C LYS A 29 19.18 9.51 -3.91
N ALA A 30 20.20 8.73 -4.26
CA ALA A 30 20.80 8.69 -5.60
C ALA A 30 20.04 7.76 -6.57
N GLY A 31 18.93 7.15 -6.16
CA GLY A 31 18.16 6.22 -6.99
C GLY A 31 18.82 4.85 -7.21
N ARG A 32 19.91 4.54 -6.49
CA ARG A 32 20.56 3.23 -6.49
C ARG A 32 19.78 2.27 -5.62
N VAL A 33 18.71 1.70 -6.17
CA VAL A 33 17.84 0.76 -5.49
C VAL A 33 18.08 -0.67 -5.99
N GLY A 34 18.18 -1.63 -5.08
CA GLY A 34 18.49 -3.02 -5.44
C GLY A 34 17.36 -3.71 -6.22
N ARG A 35 16.12 -3.62 -5.73
CA ARG A 35 14.92 -4.15 -6.39
C ARG A 35 13.81 -3.11 -6.32
N VAL A 36 13.24 -2.78 -7.47
CA VAL A 36 11.97 -2.04 -7.56
C VAL A 36 10.85 -3.06 -7.70
N SER A 37 9.93 -3.07 -6.75
CA SER A 37 8.69 -3.83 -6.84
C SER A 37 7.57 -2.87 -7.24
N THR A 38 7.10 -2.96 -8.47
CA THR A 38 5.89 -2.26 -8.91
C THR A 38 4.68 -3.05 -8.44
N ILE A 39 3.89 -2.47 -7.54
CA ILE A 39 2.61 -3.05 -7.11
C ILE A 39 1.55 -2.49 -8.05
N ASP A 40 0.81 -3.36 -8.73
CA ASP A 40 -0.38 -2.94 -9.48
C ASP A 40 -1.48 -2.61 -8.49
N VAL A 41 -1.83 -1.33 -8.41
CA VAL A 41 -2.88 -0.83 -7.52
C VAL A 41 -4.18 -0.87 -8.30
N SER A 42 -5.16 -1.65 -7.82
CA SER A 42 -6.45 -1.71 -8.49
C SER A 42 -7.07 -0.31 -8.63
N PRO A 43 -7.83 -0.04 -9.71
CA PRO A 43 -8.47 1.26 -9.91
C PRO A 43 -9.33 1.70 -8.72
N LEU A 44 -9.93 0.74 -8.01
CA LEU A 44 -10.70 0.97 -6.80
C LEU A 44 -9.82 1.47 -5.64
N ALA A 45 -8.69 0.82 -5.38
CA ALA A 45 -7.76 1.24 -4.35
C ALA A 45 -7.15 2.62 -4.68
N ALA A 46 -6.84 2.87 -5.95
CA ALA A 46 -6.37 4.18 -6.40
C ALA A 46 -7.41 5.28 -6.16
N ALA A 47 -8.69 4.99 -6.43
CA ALA A 47 -9.80 5.90 -6.17
C ALA A 47 -9.91 6.24 -4.68
N ARG A 48 -9.92 5.22 -3.81
CA ARG A 48 -9.99 5.40 -2.36
C ARG A 48 -8.84 6.26 -1.84
N LEU A 49 -7.61 5.96 -2.27
CA LEU A 49 -6.42 6.71 -1.86
C LEU A 49 -6.46 8.17 -2.32
N LYS A 50 -6.99 8.45 -3.52
CA LYS A 50 -7.16 9.82 -4.03
C LYS A 50 -8.11 10.65 -3.17
N ILE A 51 -9.10 10.02 -2.53
CA ILE A 51 -10.08 10.69 -1.66
C ILE A 51 -9.55 10.82 -0.22
N GLY A 52 -8.50 10.06 0.12
CA GLY A 52 -7.85 10.10 1.44
C GLY A 52 -8.52 9.22 2.49
N LEU A 53 -9.26 8.18 2.08
CA LEU A 53 -10.02 7.32 2.98
C LEU A 53 -9.29 6.01 3.32
N SER A 54 -9.45 5.56 4.56
CA SER A 54 -9.11 4.20 4.97
C SER A 54 -10.03 3.17 4.30
N GLN A 55 -9.60 1.90 4.27
CA GLN A 55 -10.45 0.83 3.74
C GLN A 55 -11.76 0.69 4.53
N SER A 56 -11.74 0.88 5.86
CA SER A 56 -12.94 0.80 6.69
C SER A 56 -13.95 1.90 6.37
N GLU A 57 -13.49 3.15 6.25
CA GLU A 57 -14.36 4.29 5.91
C GLU A 57 -14.98 4.11 4.53
N PHE A 58 -14.16 3.70 3.56
CA PHE A 58 -14.63 3.50 2.20
C PHE A 58 -15.58 2.29 2.07
N ALA A 59 -15.35 1.22 2.83
CA ALA A 59 -16.27 0.08 2.88
C ALA A 59 -17.62 0.49 3.48
N HIS A 60 -17.60 1.31 4.54
CA HIS A 60 -18.82 1.84 5.15
C HIS A 60 -19.63 2.69 4.16
N LEU A 61 -18.97 3.59 3.43
CA LEU A 61 -19.63 4.41 2.38
C LEU A 61 -20.25 3.58 1.26
N LEU A 62 -19.59 2.49 0.87
CA LEU A 62 -20.08 1.59 -0.17
C LEU A 62 -21.15 0.60 0.35
N GLY A 63 -21.44 0.60 1.65
CA GLY A 63 -22.38 -0.33 2.27
C GLY A 63 -21.92 -1.79 2.23
N VAL A 64 -20.61 -2.03 2.24
CA VAL A 64 -20.03 -3.38 2.18
C VAL A 64 -19.13 -3.66 3.38
N SER A 65 -18.88 -4.94 3.66
CA SER A 65 -17.90 -5.30 4.69
C SER A 65 -16.47 -4.89 4.29
N LEU A 66 -15.62 -4.60 5.28
CA LEU A 66 -14.19 -4.39 5.06
C LEU A 66 -13.56 -5.52 4.25
N ARG A 67 -13.94 -6.77 4.57
CA ARG A 67 -13.49 -7.96 3.86
C ARG A 67 -13.87 -7.90 2.38
N THR A 68 -15.10 -7.53 2.05
CA THR A 68 -15.57 -7.38 0.66
C THR A 68 -14.72 -6.37 -0.09
N LEU A 69 -14.47 -5.19 0.49
CA LEU A 69 -13.63 -4.18 -0.14
C LEU A 69 -12.21 -4.69 -0.38
N GLN A 70 -11.62 -5.38 0.60
CA GLN A 70 -10.26 -5.96 0.45
C GLN A 70 -10.18 -7.00 -0.67
N GLU A 71 -11.19 -7.88 -0.79
CA GLU A 71 -11.26 -8.86 -1.88
C GLU A 71 -11.37 -8.19 -3.26
N TRP A 72 -12.06 -7.05 -3.35
CA TRP A 72 -12.13 -6.25 -4.58
C TRP A 72 -10.81 -5.52 -4.88
N GLU A 73 -10.22 -4.85 -3.89
CA GLU A 73 -8.97 -4.10 -4.08
C GLU A 73 -7.79 -5.00 -4.46
N GLN A 74 -7.79 -6.25 -3.98
CA GLN A 74 -6.77 -7.26 -4.25
C GLN A 74 -7.09 -8.10 -5.50
N GLY A 75 -8.19 -7.80 -6.21
CA GLY A 75 -8.57 -8.49 -7.45
C GLY A 75 -9.04 -9.93 -7.28
N ARG A 76 -9.27 -10.40 -6.06
CA ARG A 76 -9.76 -11.76 -5.78
C ARG A 76 -11.25 -11.92 -6.07
N ARG A 77 -12.02 -10.84 -6.03
CA ARG A 77 -13.45 -10.81 -6.41
C ARG A 77 -13.76 -9.61 -7.28
N THR A 78 -14.76 -9.78 -8.15
CA THR A 78 -15.29 -8.69 -8.96
C THR A 78 -16.54 -8.09 -8.27
N PRO A 79 -16.66 -6.75 -8.17
CA PRO A 79 -17.87 -6.12 -7.65
C PRO A 79 -19.10 -6.45 -8.50
N SER A 80 -20.28 -6.48 -7.89
CA SER A 80 -21.56 -6.62 -8.61
C SER A 80 -21.79 -5.42 -9.55
N GLY A 81 -22.72 -5.56 -10.51
CA GLY A 81 -23.05 -4.46 -11.43
C GLY A 81 -23.42 -3.15 -10.72
N ALA A 82 -24.28 -3.25 -9.69
CA ALA A 82 -24.65 -2.11 -8.86
C ALA A 82 -23.45 -1.50 -8.11
N ALA A 83 -22.57 -2.35 -7.55
CA ALA A 83 -21.37 -1.89 -6.87
C ALA A 83 -20.40 -1.18 -7.83
N LYS A 84 -20.24 -1.67 -9.07
CA LYS A 84 -19.43 -1.00 -10.10
C LYS A 84 -19.95 0.42 -10.42
N SER A 85 -21.26 0.59 -10.49
CA SER A 85 -21.88 1.91 -10.70
C SER A 85 -21.58 2.84 -9.52
N LEU A 86 -21.73 2.37 -8.29
CA LEU A 86 -21.43 3.15 -7.09
C LEU A 86 -19.94 3.53 -7.00
N ILE A 87 -19.05 2.58 -7.30
CA ILE A 87 -17.59 2.81 -7.40
C ILE A 87 -17.29 3.88 -8.47
N THR A 88 -17.97 3.83 -9.61
CA THR A 88 -17.77 4.83 -10.68
C THR A 88 -18.19 6.22 -10.23
N ILE A 89 -19.29 6.33 -9.49
CA ILE A 89 -19.74 7.59 -8.89
C ILE A 89 -18.72 8.08 -7.86
N ALA A 90 -18.27 7.20 -6.97
CA ALA A 90 -17.22 7.48 -5.99
C ALA A 90 -15.93 8.05 -6.62
N ILE A 91 -15.53 7.49 -7.77
CA ILE A 91 -14.36 7.94 -8.53
C ILE A 91 -14.58 9.32 -9.16
N LYS A 92 -15.75 9.55 -9.76
CA LYS A 92 -16.03 10.75 -10.55
C LYS A 92 -16.48 11.95 -9.72
N LYS A 93 -17.14 11.70 -8.59
CA LYS A 93 -17.76 12.71 -7.73
C LYS A 93 -17.42 12.48 -6.25
N PRO A 94 -16.14 12.63 -5.87
CA PRO A 94 -15.69 12.38 -4.50
C PRO A 94 -16.30 13.33 -3.47
N GLU A 95 -16.76 14.51 -3.88
CA GLU A 95 -17.47 15.48 -3.04
C GLU A 95 -18.74 14.90 -2.41
N VAL A 96 -19.52 14.12 -3.18
CA VAL A 96 -20.76 13.48 -2.68
C VAL A 96 -20.45 12.52 -1.53
N LEU A 97 -19.33 11.80 -1.61
CA LEU A 97 -18.90 10.90 -0.55
C LEU A 97 -18.41 11.63 0.70
N LYS A 98 -17.77 12.79 0.52
CA LYS A 98 -17.34 13.63 1.64
C LYS A 98 -18.53 14.23 2.38
N GLU A 99 -19.57 14.65 1.67
CA GLU A 99 -20.82 15.12 2.26
C GLU A 99 -21.51 14.02 3.09
N LEU A 100 -21.54 12.78 2.59
CA LEU A 100 -22.11 11.64 3.32
C LEU A 100 -21.32 11.25 4.58
N LEU A 101 -20.03 11.61 4.68
CA LEU A 101 -19.23 11.41 5.90
C LEU A 101 -19.40 12.53 6.93
N ALA A 102 -19.85 13.71 6.49
CA ALA A 102 -20.04 14.88 7.34
C ALA A 102 -21.47 14.98 7.93
N ALA A 103 -22.39 14.13 7.46
CA ALA A 103 -23.77 13.99 7.92
C ALA A 103 -23.88 12.88 8.98
#